data_AF-A0A438J5U7-F1
#
_entry.id   AF-A0A438J5U7-F1
#
_cell.length_a   1.000
_cell.length_b   1.000
_cell.length_c   1.000
_cell.angle_alpha   90.00
_cell.angle_beta   90.00
_cell.angle_gamma   90.00
#
_symmetry.space_group_name_H-M   'P 1'
#
loop_
_entity.id
_entity.type
_entity.pdbx_description
1 polymer ?
#
loop_
_entity_poly.entity_id
_entity_poly.type
_entity_poly.pdbx_seq_one_letter_code
_entity_poly.pdbx_strand_id
1 'polypeptide(L)'
;MHPLKKQNRARWYLKAAEGGYVRAMYNVSLCYSYGEGLVHSHRQARRWMKRAADRGHSKAQFEHGLGLFSEGEMMKAVVYLELATRAGETAAAHVKNVILQQLSVTSRDRAMLLADNWRALPTSH
;
A
#
# COMPACT_ATOMS: atom_id res chain seq x y z
N MET A 1 -10.93 7.67 25.02
CA MET A 1 -11.58 6.97 23.88
C MET A 1 -11.76 5.49 24.24
N HIS A 2 -13.00 4.98 24.35
CA HIS A 2 -13.30 3.65 24.93
C HIS A 2 -12.88 2.46 24.05
N PRO A 3 -12.30 1.37 24.62
CA PRO A 3 -11.85 0.17 23.89
C PRO A 3 -12.93 -0.51 23.03
N LEU A 4 -14.18 -0.55 23.51
CA LEU A 4 -15.32 -1.14 22.80
C LEU A 4 -15.64 -0.40 21.48
N LYS A 5 -15.46 0.93 21.44
CA LYS A 5 -15.67 1.72 20.22
C LYS A 5 -14.61 1.41 19.16
N LYS A 6 -13.37 1.12 19.57
CA LYS A 6 -12.28 0.72 18.64
C LYS A 6 -12.55 -0.64 18.00
N GLN A 7 -12.98 -1.63 18.79
CA GLN A 7 -13.35 -2.97 18.29
C GLN A 7 -14.50 -2.91 17.29
N ASN A 8 -15.56 -2.15 17.59
CA ASN A 8 -16.70 -2.01 16.69
C ASN A 8 -16.30 -1.34 15.36
N ARG A 9 -15.48 -0.27 15.41
CA ARG A 9 -15.00 0.42 14.21
C ARG A 9 -14.13 -0.47 13.32
N ALA A 10 -13.22 -1.23 13.91
CA ALA A 10 -12.32 -2.10 13.14
C ALA A 10 -13.08 -3.24 12.43
N ARG A 11 -14.13 -3.80 13.06
CA ARG A 11 -15.03 -4.77 12.42
C ARG A 11 -15.82 -4.17 11.24
N TRP A 12 -16.27 -2.93 11.35
CA TRP A 12 -16.91 -2.23 10.23
C TRP A 12 -15.97 -2.00 9.05
N TYR A 13 -14.73 -1.58 9.33
CA TYR A 13 -13.72 -1.49 8.28
C TYR A 13 -13.44 -2.85 7.65
N LEU A 14 -13.38 -3.93 8.42
CA LEU A 14 -13.17 -5.27 7.87
C LEU A 14 -14.29 -5.67 6.91
N LYS A 15 -15.55 -5.51 7.31
CA LYS A 15 -16.70 -5.79 6.45
C LYS A 15 -16.69 -4.96 5.17
N ALA A 16 -16.37 -3.66 5.26
CA ALA A 16 -16.29 -2.79 4.09
C ALA A 16 -15.10 -3.15 3.18
N ALA A 17 -13.96 -3.54 3.75
CA ALA A 17 -12.77 -3.97 3.00
C ALA A 17 -13.03 -5.29 2.27
N GLU A 18 -13.75 -6.23 2.90
CA GLU A 18 -14.22 -7.46 2.28
C GLU A 18 -15.19 -7.19 1.12
N GLY A 19 -16.07 -6.18 1.26
CA GLY A 19 -16.93 -5.67 0.18
C GLY A 19 -16.21 -4.82 -0.88
N GLY A 20 -14.88 -4.80 -0.91
CA GLY A 20 -14.10 -4.14 -1.97
C GLY A 20 -13.79 -2.65 -1.74
N TYR A 21 -14.18 -2.07 -0.60
CA TYR A 21 -13.93 -0.65 -0.33
C TYR A 21 -12.46 -0.38 -0.02
N VAL A 22 -11.77 0.27 -0.97
CA VAL A 22 -10.31 0.45 -0.98
C VAL A 22 -9.79 1.21 0.25
N ARG A 23 -10.46 2.29 0.67
CA ARG A 23 -10.05 3.03 1.89
C ARG A 23 -10.22 2.20 3.15
N ALA A 24 -11.20 1.30 3.21
CA ALA A 24 -11.34 0.39 4.34
C ALA A 24 -10.22 -0.66 4.35
N MET A 25 -9.76 -1.15 3.20
CA MET A 25 -8.60 -2.05 3.16
C MET A 25 -7.36 -1.41 3.81
N TYR A 26 -7.10 -0.13 3.50
CA TYR A 26 -6.03 0.63 4.16
C TYR A 26 -6.27 0.74 5.68
N ASN A 27 -7.46 1.14 6.11
CA ASN A 27 -7.76 1.25 7.54
C ASN A 27 -7.66 -0.10 8.29
N VAL A 28 -8.07 -1.21 7.68
CA VAL A 28 -7.93 -2.55 8.26
C VAL A 28 -6.46 -2.93 8.41
N SER A 29 -5.62 -2.57 7.44
CA SER A 29 -4.19 -2.82 7.57
C SER A 29 -3.57 -2.11 8.77
N LEU A 30 -3.96 -0.85 9.02
CA LEU A 30 -3.55 -0.09 10.20
C LEU A 30 -4.10 -0.72 11.50
N CYS A 31 -5.37 -1.14 11.52
CA CYS A 31 -5.94 -1.84 12.68
C CYS A 31 -5.15 -3.11 13.05
N TYR A 32 -4.77 -3.93 12.06
CA TYR A 32 -3.92 -5.10 12.28
C TYR A 32 -2.48 -4.74 12.67
N SER A 33 -1.95 -3.61 12.19
CA SER A 33 -0.58 -3.17 12.49
C SER A 33 -0.41 -2.62 13.90
N TYR A 34 -1.48 -2.10 14.51
CA TYR A 34 -1.45 -1.50 15.85
C TYR A 34 -2.23 -2.28 16.89
N GLY A 35 -2.89 -3.38 16.51
CA GLY A 35 -3.82 -4.10 17.38
C GLY A 35 -5.05 -3.25 17.77
N GLU A 36 -5.44 -2.28 16.95
CA GLU A 36 -6.56 -1.39 17.26
C GLU A 36 -7.91 -2.04 16.92
N GLY A 37 -8.50 -2.72 17.89
CA GLY A 37 -9.82 -3.35 17.73
C GLY A 37 -9.82 -4.67 16.95
N LEU A 38 -8.67 -5.05 16.38
CA LEU A 38 -8.35 -6.36 15.84
C LEU A 38 -7.11 -6.90 16.54
N VAL A 39 -6.94 -8.23 16.57
CA VAL A 39 -5.72 -8.85 17.10
C VAL A 39 -4.54 -8.44 16.21
N HIS A 40 -3.49 -7.92 16.83
CA HIS A 40 -2.26 -7.49 16.14
C HIS A 40 -1.72 -8.60 15.23
N SER A 41 -1.44 -8.28 13.98
CA SER A 41 -0.90 -9.24 13.01
C SER A 41 -0.23 -8.55 11.83
N HIS A 42 1.11 -8.53 11.81
CA HIS A 42 1.88 -7.99 10.69
C HIS A 42 1.55 -8.66 9.36
N ARG A 43 1.27 -9.97 9.36
CA ARG A 43 0.88 -10.72 8.16
C ARG A 43 -0.45 -10.20 7.59
N GLN A 44 -1.45 -9.98 8.44
CA GLN A 44 -2.74 -9.43 8.00
C GLN A 44 -2.60 -7.98 7.56
N ALA A 45 -1.83 -7.17 8.30
CA ALA A 45 -1.55 -5.78 7.95
C ALA A 45 -0.96 -5.68 6.53
N ARG A 46 0.12 -6.41 6.25
CA ARG A 46 0.77 -6.42 4.92
C ARG A 46 -0.19 -6.88 3.82
N ARG A 47 -1.00 -7.92 4.07
CA ARG A 47 -1.98 -8.41 3.08
C ARG A 47 -3.00 -7.34 2.70
N TRP A 48 -3.60 -6.68 3.68
CA TRP A 48 -4.59 -5.63 3.42
C TRP A 48 -3.97 -4.36 2.83
N MET A 49 -2.76 -4.00 3.26
CA MET A 49 -2.00 -2.86 2.72
C MET A 49 -1.73 -3.06 1.23
N LYS A 50 -1.16 -4.22 0.86
CA LYS A 50 -0.92 -4.58 -0.54
C LYS A 50 -2.22 -4.54 -1.34
N ARG A 51 -3.31 -5.09 -0.81
CA ARG A 51 -4.61 -5.12 -1.49
C ARG A 51 -5.15 -3.70 -1.75
N ALA A 52 -4.96 -2.77 -0.82
CA ALA A 52 -5.29 -1.36 -1.02
C ALA A 52 -4.39 -0.71 -2.08
N ALA A 53 -3.08 -1.01 -2.07
CA ALA A 53 -2.10 -0.50 -3.03
C ALA A 53 -2.38 -0.99 -4.46
N ASP A 54 -2.67 -2.29 -4.62
CA ASP A 54 -3.05 -2.93 -5.90
C ASP A 54 -4.33 -2.33 -6.50
N ARG A 55 -5.12 -1.62 -5.69
CA ARG A 55 -6.39 -0.99 -6.07
C ARG A 55 -6.32 0.53 -6.11
N GLY A 56 -5.11 1.10 -6.09
CA GLY A 56 -4.91 2.53 -6.34
C GLY A 56 -5.00 3.42 -5.11
N HIS A 57 -4.97 2.89 -3.89
CA HIS A 57 -4.91 3.75 -2.71
C HIS A 57 -3.53 4.39 -2.57
N SER A 58 -3.43 5.70 -2.82
CA SER A 58 -2.16 6.45 -2.88
C SER A 58 -1.25 6.22 -1.67
N LYS A 59 -1.77 6.40 -0.45
CA LYS A 59 -1.01 6.16 0.79
C LYS A 59 -0.59 4.71 0.96
N ALA A 60 -1.42 3.77 0.51
CA ALA A 60 -1.08 2.36 0.62
C ALA A 60 0.00 1.98 -0.39
N GLN A 61 -0.02 2.57 -1.59
CA GLN A 61 1.06 2.42 -2.57
C GLN A 61 2.37 2.97 -2.01
N PHE A 62 2.34 4.14 -1.37
CA PHE A 62 3.53 4.69 -0.72
C PHE A 62 4.07 3.76 0.39
N GLU A 63 3.23 3.38 1.36
CA GLU A 63 3.64 2.51 2.48
C GLU A 63 4.07 1.11 2.01
N HIS A 64 3.37 0.53 1.03
CA HIS A 64 3.76 -0.75 0.45
C HIS A 64 5.10 -0.65 -0.29
N GLY A 65 5.32 0.44 -1.04
CA GLY A 65 6.59 0.72 -1.71
C GLY A 65 7.77 0.85 -0.75
N LEU A 66 7.58 1.50 0.40
CA LEU A 66 8.59 1.55 1.47
C LEU A 66 8.90 0.16 2.03
N GLY A 67 7.87 -0.66 2.27
CA GLY A 67 8.04 -2.04 2.71
C GLY A 67 8.88 -2.86 1.72
N LEU A 68 8.53 -2.80 0.43
CA LEU A 68 9.27 -3.48 -0.64
C LEU A 68 10.73 -3.02 -0.70
N PHE A 69 11.00 -1.72 -0.53
CA PHE A 69 12.36 -1.21 -0.50
C PHE A 69 13.16 -1.78 0.68
N SER A 70 12.55 -1.85 1.87
CA SER A 70 13.19 -2.45 3.05
C SER A 70 13.46 -3.96 2.89
N GLU A 71 12.65 -4.64 2.09
CA GLU A 71 12.80 -6.06 1.74
C GLU A 71 13.80 -6.29 0.58
N GLY A 72 14.39 -5.23 0.02
CA GLY A 72 15.35 -5.29 -1.09
C GLY A 72 14.69 -5.40 -2.48
N GLU A 73 13.36 -5.34 -2.56
CA GLU A 73 12.58 -5.43 -3.81
C GLU A 73 12.54 -4.08 -4.56
N MET A 74 13.71 -3.49 -4.82
CA MET A 74 13.88 -2.12 -5.32
C MET A 74 13.05 -1.79 -6.57
N MET A 75 12.98 -2.71 -7.54
CA MET A 75 12.19 -2.48 -8.76
C MET A 75 10.69 -2.39 -8.48
N LYS A 76 10.15 -3.28 -7.63
CA LYS A 76 8.74 -3.23 -7.24
C LYS A 76 8.46 -1.98 -6.41
N ALA A 77 9.38 -1.61 -5.52
CA ALA A 77 9.28 -0.39 -4.74
C ALA A 77 9.14 0.85 -5.64
N VAL A 78 9.98 0.98 -6.68
CA VAL A 78 9.88 2.07 -7.66
C VAL A 78 8.51 2.11 -8.33
N VAL A 79 7.95 0.95 -8.72
CA VAL A 79 6.61 0.89 -9.34
C VAL A 79 5.56 1.51 -8.41
N TYR A 80 5.47 1.05 -7.16
CA TYR A 80 4.44 1.58 -6.24
C TYR A 80 4.68 3.03 -5.83
N LEU A 81 5.94 3.45 -5.66
CA LEU A 81 6.27 4.84 -5.33
C LEU A 81 5.99 5.79 -6.50
N GLU A 82 6.18 5.35 -7.74
CA GLU A 82 5.79 6.10 -8.93
C GLU A 82 4.26 6.26 -9.00
N LEU A 83 3.50 5.19 -8.77
CA LEU A 83 2.04 5.26 -8.73
C LEU A 83 1.55 6.21 -7.62
N ALA A 84 2.14 6.13 -6.43
CA ALA A 84 1.83 7.03 -5.33
C ALA A 84 2.15 8.49 -5.68
N THR A 85 3.29 8.74 -6.35
CA THR A 85 3.68 10.07 -6.83
C THR A 85 2.65 10.63 -7.80
N ARG A 86 2.22 9.85 -8.79
CA ARG A 86 1.18 10.23 -9.77
C ARG A 86 -0.18 10.52 -9.11
N ALA A 87 -0.46 9.86 -7.99
CA ALA A 87 -1.67 10.06 -7.20
C ALA A 87 -1.56 11.23 -6.17
N GLY A 88 -0.43 11.95 -6.14
CA GLY A 88 -0.23 13.16 -5.32
C GLY A 88 0.60 12.98 -4.06
N GLU A 89 1.15 11.79 -3.77
CA GLU A 89 2.05 11.57 -2.62
C GLU A 89 3.46 12.07 -2.96
N THR A 90 3.71 13.37 -2.81
CA THR A 90 4.99 14.02 -3.17
C THR A 90 6.21 13.46 -2.41
N ALA A 91 6.01 12.93 -1.21
CA ALA A 91 7.04 12.24 -0.45
C ALA A 91 7.56 10.98 -1.17
N ALA A 92 6.68 10.30 -1.93
CA ALA A 92 7.05 9.11 -2.69
C ALA A 92 8.08 9.41 -3.78
N ALA A 93 8.05 10.60 -4.38
CA ALA A 93 8.99 11.02 -5.41
C ALA A 93 10.44 11.05 -4.89
N HIS A 94 10.64 11.59 -3.69
CA HIS A 94 11.96 11.67 -3.06
C HIS A 94 12.56 10.28 -2.84
N VAL A 95 11.77 9.37 -2.25
CA VAL A 95 12.20 8.00 -2.00
C VAL A 95 12.47 7.26 -3.32
N LYS A 96 11.56 7.37 -4.30
CA LYS A 96 11.73 6.78 -5.63
C LYS A 96 13.04 7.22 -6.27
N ASN A 97 13.36 8.52 -6.22
CA ASN A 97 14.58 9.06 -6.82
C ASN A 97 15.85 8.49 -6.18
N VAL A 98 15.86 8.29 -4.85
CA VAL A 98 16.96 7.63 -4.14
C VAL A 98 17.13 6.19 -4.63
N ILE A 99 16.03 5.43 -4.77
CA ILE A 99 16.09 4.04 -5.24
C ILE A 99 16.56 3.98 -6.71
N LEU A 100 16.09 4.90 -7.55
CA LEU A 100 16.51 4.95 -8.95
C LEU A 100 18.03 5.12 -9.06
N GLN A 101 18.67 5.97 -8.24
CA GLN A 101 20.12 6.15 -8.25
C GLN A 101 20.90 4.83 -8.00
N GLN A 102 20.33 3.90 -7.23
CA GLN A 102 20.94 2.60 -6.92
C GLN A 102 20.74 1.56 -8.03
N LEU A 103 19.73 1.72 -8.87
CA LEU A 103 19.42 0.79 -9.96
C LEU A 103 20.25 1.09 -11.21
N SER A 104 20.53 0.07 -12.02
CA SER A 104 21.04 0.25 -13.38
C SER A 104 19.99 0.90 -14.29
N VAL A 105 20.43 1.55 -15.37
CA VAL A 105 19.53 2.22 -16.34
C VAL A 105 18.43 1.26 -16.83
N THR A 106 18.79 0.05 -17.25
CA THR A 106 17.84 -0.97 -17.71
C THR A 106 16.79 -1.33 -16.66
N SER A 107 17.19 -1.44 -15.38
CA SER A 107 16.26 -1.73 -14.29
C SER A 107 15.32 -0.56 -14.00
N ARG A 108 15.81 0.69 -14.13
CA ARG A 108 14.99 1.90 -14.00
C ARG A 108 13.91 1.93 -15.08
N ASP A 109 14.31 1.78 -16.34
CA ASP A 109 13.40 1.83 -17.49
C ASP A 109 12.32 0.75 -17.38
N ARG A 110 12.71 -0.46 -16.98
CA ARG A 110 11.77 -1.57 -16.76
C ARG A 110 10.79 -1.28 -15.63
N ALA A 111 11.23 -0.69 -14.52
CA ALA A 111 10.34 -0.34 -13.42
C ALA A 111 9.34 0.77 -13.82
N MET A 112 9.80 1.80 -14.53
CA MET A 112 8.94 2.87 -15.04
C MET A 112 7.91 2.35 -16.05
N LEU A 113 8.34 1.49 -16.99
CA LEU A 113 7.45 0.84 -17.95
C LEU A 113 6.36 0.00 -17.25
N LEU A 114 6.70 -0.69 -16.16
CA LEU A 114 5.71 -1.42 -15.34
C LEU A 114 4.70 -0.47 -14.69
N ALA A 115 5.15 0.69 -14.21
CA ALA A 115 4.27 1.72 -13.64
C ALA A 115 3.36 2.35 -14.71
N ASP A 116 3.87 2.58 -15.93
CA ASP A 116 3.10 3.13 -17.05
C ASP A 116 1.99 2.20 -17.54
N ASN A 117 2.27 0.89 -17.54
CA ASN A 117 1.30 -0.12 -17.94
C ASN A 117 0.40 -0.59 -16.79
N TRP A 118 0.60 -0.07 -15.58
CA TRP A 118 -0.15 -0.50 -14.42
C TRP A 118 -1.61 -0.07 -14.52
N ARG A 119 -2.51 -0.96 -14.11
CA ARG A 119 -3.94 -0.69 -13.95
C ARG A 119 -4.40 -1.20 -12.59
N ALA A 120 -5.27 -0.44 -11.93
CA ALA A 120 -5.87 -0.86 -10.66
C ALA A 120 -6.70 -2.13 -10.85
N LEU A 121 -6.58 -3.07 -9.91
CA LEU A 121 -7.38 -4.29 -9.95
C LEU A 121 -8.88 -3.97 -9.79
N PRO A 122 -9.77 -4.52 -10.64
CA PRO A 122 -11.22 -4.27 -10.59
C PRO A 122 -11.83 -4.78 -9.30
N THR A 123 -12.93 -4.17 -8.82
CA THR A 123 -13.74 -4.72 -7.71
C THR A 123 -14.34 -6.04 -8.16
N SER A 124 -13.87 -7.15 -7.62
CA SER A 124 -14.59 -8.42 -7.72
C SER A 124 -15.86 -8.28 -6.88
N HIS A 125 -17.03 -8.27 -7.53
CA HIS A 125 -18.34 -8.32 -6.89
C HIS A 125 -18.70 -9.75 -6.49
#